data_AF-A0A1W9UE86-F1
#
_entry.id   AF-A0A1W9UE86-F1
#
_cell.length_a   1.000
_cell.length_b   1.000
_cell.length_c   1.000
_cell.angle_alpha   90.00
_cell.angle_beta   90.00
_cell.angle_gamma   90.00
#
_symmetry.space_group_name_H-M   'P 1'
#
loop_
_entity.id
_entity.type
_entity.pdbx_description
1 polymer ?
#
loop_
_entity_poly.entity_id
_entity_poly.type
_entity_poly.pdbx_seq_one_letter_code
_entity_poly.pdbx_strand_id
1 'polypeptide(L)'
;MGAKRLKAVAVRSAGSIPLPLADKVRFNATARDMTKIFKDDVLSQVLRETGTGGNLDYLHLLGALPIRYFSQGEWWECAEISGNTMTETILTGIEGCYGCLVACGRKVTIPEGKYATGGEIKGPEYETLGALGSLLLIDNLAAVTHLGHLCDRLGLD
;
A
#
# COMPACT_ATOMS: atom_id res chain seq x y z
N MET A 1 -10.65 14.66 -14.54
CA MET A 1 -11.91 14.03 -15.01
C MET A 1 -13.14 14.91 -14.76
N GLY A 2 -13.36 15.39 -13.52
CA GLY A 2 -14.52 16.22 -13.17
C GLY A 2 -14.74 17.45 -14.06
N ALA A 3 -13.70 18.20 -14.40
CA ALA A 3 -13.79 19.38 -15.29
C ALA A 3 -14.34 19.08 -16.71
N LYS A 4 -14.27 17.82 -17.15
CA LYS A 4 -14.83 17.36 -18.43
C LYS A 4 -16.20 16.67 -18.29
N ARG A 5 -16.80 16.70 -17.10
CA ARG A 5 -18.03 15.97 -16.75
C ARG A 5 -17.96 14.47 -17.07
N LEU A 6 -16.75 13.90 -17.04
CA LEU A 6 -16.50 12.46 -17.26
C LEU A 6 -16.39 11.77 -15.89
N LYS A 7 -17.32 10.85 -15.57
CA LYS A 7 -17.35 10.17 -14.26
C LYS A 7 -16.45 8.93 -14.19
N ALA A 8 -16.42 8.11 -15.24
CA ALA A 8 -15.66 6.87 -15.26
C ALA A 8 -15.31 6.47 -16.70
N VAL A 9 -14.32 5.59 -16.85
CA VAL A 9 -13.99 4.90 -18.10
C VAL A 9 -14.00 3.41 -17.81
N ALA A 10 -14.83 2.66 -18.51
CA ALA A 10 -14.92 1.20 -18.38
C ALA A 10 -14.24 0.54 -19.58
N VAL A 11 -13.33 -0.39 -19.33
CA VAL A 11 -12.60 -1.13 -20.36
C VAL A 11 -12.80 -2.62 -20.12
N ARG A 12 -13.19 -3.34 -21.18
CA ARG A 12 -13.31 -4.81 -21.18
C ARG A 12 -12.69 -5.35 -22.45
N SER A 13 -11.83 -6.36 -22.33
CA SER A 13 -11.39 -7.14 -23.48
C SER A 13 -12.42 -8.22 -23.81
N ALA A 14 -12.65 -8.47 -25.10
CA ALA A 14 -13.51 -9.56 -25.58
C ALA A 14 -12.88 -10.97 -25.44
N GLY A 15 -11.64 -11.07 -24.93
CA GLY A 15 -10.94 -12.32 -24.70
C GLY A 15 -9.45 -12.12 -24.43
N SER A 16 -8.68 -13.20 -24.54
CA SER A 16 -7.21 -13.11 -24.57
C SER A 16 -6.81 -12.46 -25.89
N ILE A 17 -6.36 -11.20 -25.86
CA ILE A 17 -5.76 -10.54 -27.02
C ILE A 17 -4.27 -10.90 -26.96
N PRO A 18 -3.78 -11.80 -27.82
CA PRO A 18 -2.37 -12.13 -27.83
C PRO A 18 -1.56 -10.88 -28.16
N LEU A 19 -0.73 -10.45 -27.23
CA LEU A 19 0.25 -9.40 -27.48
C LEU A 19 1.41 -10.03 -28.26
N PRO A 20 1.65 -9.63 -29.52
CA PRO A 20 2.73 -10.22 -30.30
C PRO A 20 4.07 -9.85 -29.67
N LEU A 21 4.83 -10.87 -29.27
CA LEU A 21 6.18 -10.72 -28.76
C LEU A 21 7.16 -10.95 -29.92
N ALA A 22 8.13 -10.04 -30.08
CA ALA A 22 9.17 -10.17 -31.09
C ALA A 22 10.00 -11.45 -30.92
N ASP A 23 10.31 -11.81 -29.67
CA ASP A 23 10.98 -13.07 -29.31
C ASP A 23 10.34 -13.66 -28.05
N LYS A 24 9.40 -14.58 -28.26
CA LYS A 24 8.66 -15.25 -27.18
C LYS A 24 9.57 -16.14 -26.32
N VAL A 25 10.59 -16.75 -26.90
CA VAL A 25 11.49 -17.68 -26.19
C VAL A 25 12.35 -16.89 -25.21
N ARG A 26 12.99 -15.83 -25.69
CA ARG A 26 13.82 -14.96 -24.85
C ARG A 26 12.99 -14.24 -23.79
N PHE A 27 11.81 -13.72 -24.14
CA PHE A 27 10.93 -13.08 -23.16
C PHE A 27 10.58 -14.02 -22.00
N ASN A 28 10.17 -15.25 -22.30
CA ASN A 28 9.81 -16.22 -21.28
C ASN A 28 11.01 -16.64 -20.41
N ALA A 29 12.20 -16.74 -21.01
CA ALA A 29 13.43 -17.00 -20.26
C ALA A 29 13.72 -15.86 -19.27
N THR A 30 13.73 -14.62 -19.75
CA THR A 30 13.95 -13.43 -18.92
C THR A 30 12.91 -13.31 -17.81
N ALA A 31 11.62 -13.53 -18.09
CA ALA A 31 10.56 -13.45 -17.08
C ALA A 31 10.75 -14.48 -15.95
N ARG A 32 11.22 -15.69 -16.28
CA ARG A 32 11.56 -16.72 -15.27
C ARG A 32 12.76 -16.31 -14.44
N ASP A 33 13.78 -15.72 -15.05
CA ASP A 33 14.96 -15.27 -14.32
C ASP A 33 14.64 -14.09 -13.40
N MET A 34 13.85 -13.12 -13.86
CA MET A 34 13.32 -12.05 -13.01
C MET A 34 12.51 -12.59 -11.84
N THR A 35 11.74 -13.67 -12.05
CA THR A 35 10.97 -14.30 -10.98
C THR A 35 11.85 -14.83 -9.85
N LYS A 36 13.06 -15.31 -10.17
CA LYS A 36 14.03 -15.73 -9.14
C LYS A 36 14.62 -14.52 -8.42
N ILE A 37 15.03 -13.50 -9.17
CA ILE A 37 15.60 -12.26 -8.60
C ILE A 37 14.63 -11.62 -7.61
N PHE A 38 13.35 -11.43 -7.98
CA PHE A 38 12.36 -10.82 -7.08
C PHE A 38 12.03 -11.67 -5.85
N LYS A 39 12.23 -12.99 -5.91
CA LYS A 39 12.05 -13.85 -4.73
C LYS A 39 13.19 -13.68 -3.72
N ASP A 40 14.40 -13.48 -4.22
CA ASP A 40 15.60 -13.39 -3.38
C ASP A 40 15.96 -11.93 -3.00
N ASP A 41 15.34 -10.95 -3.66
CA ASP A 41 15.54 -9.53 -3.36
C ASP A 41 14.92 -9.13 -2.02
N VAL A 42 15.77 -8.57 -1.14
CA VAL A 42 15.40 -8.21 0.23
C VAL A 42 14.30 -7.15 0.25
N LEU A 43 14.37 -6.14 -0.63
CA LEU A 43 13.37 -5.07 -0.66
C LEU A 43 12.00 -5.60 -1.07
N SER A 44 11.97 -6.52 -2.04
CA SER A 44 10.75 -7.21 -2.46
C SER A 44 10.14 -8.04 -1.33
N GLN A 45 10.97 -8.71 -0.52
CA GLN A 45 10.50 -9.44 0.66
C GLN A 45 9.94 -8.47 1.71
N VAL A 46 10.65 -7.39 2.04
CA VAL A 46 10.16 -6.38 3.00
C VAL A 46 8.82 -5.80 2.56
N LEU A 47 8.71 -5.36 1.30
CA LEU A 47 7.45 -4.85 0.75
C LEU A 47 6.32 -5.88 0.78
N ARG A 48 6.65 -7.16 0.60
CA ARG A 48 5.67 -8.24 0.71
C ARG A 48 5.18 -8.42 2.14
N GLU A 49 6.07 -8.38 3.12
CA GLU A 49 5.74 -8.62 4.54
C GLU A 49 5.04 -7.41 5.19
N THR A 50 5.53 -6.19 4.96
CA THR A 50 5.05 -4.98 5.67
C THR A 50 4.23 -4.03 4.81
N GLY A 51 4.10 -4.32 3.51
CA GLY A 51 3.62 -3.33 2.55
C GLY A 51 4.58 -2.15 2.46
N THR A 52 4.13 -1.07 1.83
CA THR A 52 4.89 0.19 1.85
C THR A 52 4.98 0.79 3.25
N GLY A 53 3.99 0.53 4.12
CA GLY A 53 3.91 1.06 5.49
C GLY A 53 5.11 0.75 6.38
N GLY A 54 5.92 -0.28 6.06
CA GLY A 54 7.20 -0.53 6.74
C GLY A 54 8.21 0.62 6.59
N ASN A 55 8.05 1.47 5.57
CA ASN A 55 8.85 2.69 5.41
C ASN A 55 8.67 3.68 6.57
N LEU A 56 7.55 3.60 7.30
CA LEU A 56 7.30 4.52 8.41
C LEU A 56 8.34 4.32 9.53
N ASP A 57 8.58 3.06 9.91
CA ASP A 57 9.62 2.70 10.89
C ASP A 57 11.03 2.96 10.33
N TYR A 58 11.26 2.62 9.05
CA TYR A 58 12.56 2.82 8.41
C TYR A 58 12.94 4.30 8.33
N LEU A 59 12.01 5.17 7.94
CA LEU A 59 12.26 6.60 7.82
C LEU A 59 12.33 7.29 9.19
N HIS A 60 11.60 6.79 10.19
CA HIS A 60 11.74 7.28 11.56
C HIS A 60 13.15 6.98 12.10
N LEU A 61 13.66 5.76 11.90
CA LEU A 61 15.02 5.36 12.25
C LEU A 61 16.09 6.25 11.58
N LEU A 62 15.85 6.68 10.35
CA LEU A 62 16.75 7.57 9.61
C LEU A 62 16.61 9.06 9.99
N GLY A 63 15.67 9.42 10.86
CA GLY A 63 15.35 10.83 11.15
C GLY A 63 14.74 11.57 9.96
N ALA A 64 14.16 10.83 9.00
CA ALA A 64 13.61 11.33 7.75
C ALA A 64 12.08 11.27 7.68
N LEU A 65 11.40 10.72 8.71
CA LEU A 65 9.95 10.68 8.77
C LEU A 65 9.37 12.10 8.98
N PRO A 66 8.44 12.56 8.13
CA PRO A 66 7.76 13.83 8.34
C PRO A 66 6.82 13.78 9.55
N ILE A 67 7.13 14.53 10.61
CA ILE A 67 6.36 14.53 11.85
C ILE A 67 5.86 15.94 12.17
N ARG A 68 4.60 16.06 12.60
CA ARG A 68 3.97 17.33 13.02
C ARG A 68 4.20 18.45 12.00
N TYR A 69 3.73 18.25 10.77
CA TYR A 69 3.97 19.17 9.66
C TYR A 69 5.45 19.59 9.52
N PHE A 70 6.35 18.60 9.48
CA PHE A 70 7.80 18.77 9.32
C PHE A 70 8.51 19.58 10.43
N SER A 71 7.82 19.86 11.55
CA SER A 71 8.36 20.72 12.63
C SER A 71 9.02 19.94 13.77
N GLN A 72 8.83 18.62 13.80
CA GLN A 72 9.33 17.75 14.86
C GLN A 72 10.26 16.68 14.28
N GLY A 73 11.35 16.37 14.99
CA GLY A 73 12.39 15.45 14.51
C GLY A 73 12.14 13.97 14.84
N GLU A 74 11.50 13.68 15.99
CA GLU A 74 11.25 12.32 16.46
C GLU A 74 9.87 12.20 17.11
N TRP A 75 9.22 11.06 16.94
CA TRP A 75 7.94 10.72 17.56
C TRP A 75 7.79 9.19 17.55
N TRP A 76 7.89 8.56 18.71
CA TRP A 76 8.01 7.09 18.82
C TRP A 76 6.67 6.36 18.65
N GLU A 77 5.56 7.07 18.90
CA GLU A 77 4.21 6.57 18.70
C GLU A 77 3.88 6.36 17.20
N CYS A 78 4.78 6.75 16.29
CA CYS A 78 4.68 6.40 14.88
C CYS A 78 4.69 4.87 14.66
N ALA A 79 5.31 4.10 15.57
CA ALA A 79 5.29 2.63 15.54
C ALA A 79 3.87 2.06 15.61
N GLU A 80 2.94 2.72 16.31
CA GLU A 80 1.54 2.27 16.46
C GLU A 80 0.77 2.28 15.14
N ILE A 81 1.24 3.04 14.15
CA ILE A 81 0.62 3.14 12.82
C ILE A 81 1.47 2.51 11.71
N SER A 82 2.56 1.84 12.05
CA SER A 82 3.50 1.35 11.05
C SER A 82 2.98 0.13 10.27
N GLY A 83 3.67 -0.20 9.18
CA GLY A 83 3.40 -1.42 8.42
C GLY A 83 3.54 -2.70 9.24
N ASN A 84 4.43 -2.71 10.24
CA ASN A 84 4.61 -3.85 11.14
C ASN A 84 3.37 -4.04 12.03
N THR A 85 2.95 -2.97 12.71
CA THR A 85 1.74 -3.00 13.56
C THR A 85 0.51 -3.35 12.75
N MET A 86 0.36 -2.82 11.53
CA MET A 86 -0.72 -3.21 10.62
C MET A 86 -0.70 -4.71 10.30
N THR A 87 0.47 -5.28 9.96
CA THR A 87 0.62 -6.71 9.67
C THR A 87 0.26 -7.59 10.87
N GLU A 88 0.61 -7.18 12.08
CA GLU A 88 0.36 -7.95 13.31
C GLU A 88 -1.08 -7.84 13.83
N THR A 89 -1.82 -6.80 13.43
CA THR A 89 -3.12 -6.47 14.05
C THR A 89 -4.31 -6.58 13.10
N ILE A 90 -4.34 -5.78 12.03
CA ILE A 90 -5.55 -5.59 11.21
C ILE A 90 -5.45 -6.23 9.82
N LEU A 91 -4.30 -6.79 9.45
CA LEU A 91 -4.08 -7.43 8.16
C LEU A 91 -4.88 -8.73 8.02
N THR A 92 -5.68 -8.82 6.97
CA THR A 92 -6.42 -10.04 6.60
C THR A 92 -5.85 -10.73 5.36
N GLY A 93 -5.03 -10.02 4.58
CA GLY A 93 -4.36 -10.59 3.42
C GLY A 93 -3.50 -9.58 2.68
N ILE A 94 -2.85 -10.07 1.63
CA ILE A 94 -2.02 -9.25 0.74
C ILE A 94 -2.51 -9.38 -0.71
N GLU A 95 -2.28 -8.34 -1.51
CA GLU A 95 -2.71 -8.28 -2.89
C GLU A 95 -1.58 -7.82 -3.82
N GLY A 96 -1.47 -8.49 -4.97
CA GLY A 96 -0.63 -8.05 -6.07
C GLY A 96 -1.43 -7.33 -7.14
N CYS A 97 -0.82 -6.29 -7.71
CA CYS A 97 -1.26 -5.77 -9.00
C CYS A 97 -1.15 -6.86 -10.08
N TYR A 98 -1.70 -6.58 -11.27
CA TYR A 98 -1.65 -7.52 -12.39
C TYR A 98 -0.22 -7.98 -12.72
N GLY A 99 0.03 -9.29 -12.62
CA GLY A 99 1.34 -9.91 -12.90
C GLY A 99 2.44 -9.58 -11.88
N CYS A 100 2.11 -8.93 -10.77
CA CYS A 100 3.08 -8.52 -9.76
C CYS A 100 3.55 -9.71 -8.92
N LEU A 101 4.87 -9.83 -8.75
CA LEU A 101 5.50 -10.88 -7.93
C LEU A 101 5.72 -10.47 -6.46
N VAL A 102 5.74 -9.16 -6.18
CA VAL A 102 5.99 -8.61 -4.85
C VAL A 102 4.74 -8.71 -3.97
N ALA A 103 3.59 -8.28 -4.51
CA ALA A 103 2.30 -8.20 -3.80
C ALA A 103 2.33 -7.36 -2.51
N CYS A 104 2.79 -6.11 -2.62
CA CYS A 104 2.85 -5.17 -1.49
C CYS A 104 1.49 -4.63 -1.03
N GLY A 105 0.41 -4.82 -1.80
CA GLY A 105 -0.91 -4.32 -1.45
C GLY A 105 -1.41 -4.99 -0.16
N ARG A 106 -2.03 -4.21 0.72
CA ARG A 106 -2.56 -4.67 2.00
C ARG A 106 -4.08 -4.78 1.94
N LYS A 107 -4.61 -5.85 2.53
CA LYS A 107 -6.04 -6.02 2.78
C LYS A 107 -6.24 -6.06 4.28
N VAL A 108 -7.09 -5.17 4.79
CA VAL A 108 -7.27 -4.99 6.23
C VAL A 108 -8.73 -5.01 6.61
N THR A 109 -9.00 -5.39 7.85
CA THR A 109 -10.33 -5.32 8.47
C THR A 109 -10.19 -4.80 9.89
N ILE A 110 -10.99 -3.77 10.22
CA ILE A 110 -11.16 -3.32 11.61
C ILE A 110 -12.52 -3.87 12.07
N PRO A 111 -12.55 -4.86 12.97
CA PRO A 111 -13.76 -5.63 13.24
C PRO A 111 -14.83 -4.82 14.00
N GLU A 112 -14.42 -3.91 14.88
CA GLU A 112 -15.32 -3.20 15.78
C GLU A 112 -14.85 -1.78 16.13
N GLY A 113 -15.70 -1.04 16.86
CA GLY A 113 -15.42 0.32 17.29
C GLY A 113 -15.81 1.39 16.27
N LYS A 114 -15.50 2.65 16.60
CA LYS A 114 -15.88 3.84 15.81
C LYS A 114 -15.39 3.79 14.36
N TYR A 115 -14.28 3.10 14.10
CA TYR A 115 -13.61 3.03 12.80
C TYR A 115 -13.72 1.66 12.14
N ALA A 116 -14.69 0.83 12.57
CA ALA A 116 -14.93 -0.47 11.95
C ALA A 116 -15.14 -0.32 10.43
N THR A 117 -14.48 -1.18 9.66
CA THR A 117 -14.48 -1.08 8.19
C THR A 117 -15.74 -1.67 7.56
N GLY A 118 -16.49 -2.51 8.30
CA GLY A 118 -17.67 -3.21 7.80
C GLY A 118 -17.34 -4.30 6.77
N GLY A 119 -16.07 -4.65 6.61
CA GLY A 119 -15.55 -5.62 5.65
C GLY A 119 -14.08 -5.38 5.32
N GLU A 120 -13.55 -6.20 4.43
CA GLU A 120 -12.18 -6.06 3.93
C GLU A 120 -12.04 -4.82 3.03
N ILE A 121 -11.02 -4.00 3.29
CA ILE A 121 -10.66 -2.83 2.50
C ILE A 121 -9.16 -2.85 2.15
N LYS A 122 -8.73 -1.97 1.25
CA LYS A 122 -7.32 -1.79 0.91
C LYS A 122 -6.59 -0.91 1.94
N GLY A 123 -5.29 -1.17 2.11
CA GLY A 123 -4.34 -0.22 2.68
C GLY A 123 -4.31 -0.22 4.21
N PRO A 124 -3.85 0.86 4.84
CA PRO A 124 -3.24 2.05 4.23
C PRO A 124 -1.81 1.80 3.69
N GLU A 125 -1.39 2.60 2.72
CA GLU A 125 0.00 2.65 2.23
C GLU A 125 0.82 3.66 3.07
N TYR A 126 2.15 3.66 2.94
CA TYR A 126 3.05 4.56 3.67
C TYR A 126 2.64 6.04 3.58
N GLU A 127 2.32 6.53 2.39
CA GLU A 127 1.98 7.94 2.19
C GLU A 127 0.71 8.33 2.95
N THR A 128 -0.29 7.44 2.99
CA THR A 128 -1.51 7.63 3.78
C THR A 128 -1.21 7.65 5.27
N LEU A 129 -0.38 6.72 5.75
CA LEU A 129 0.07 6.68 7.15
C LEU A 129 0.88 7.92 7.53
N GLY A 130 1.73 8.39 6.62
CA GLY A 130 2.53 9.59 6.76
C GLY A 130 1.67 10.85 6.86
N ALA A 131 0.80 11.05 5.87
CA ALA A 131 -0.03 12.24 5.70
C ALA A 131 -1.15 12.37 6.75
N LEU A 132 -1.81 11.25 7.07
CA LEU A 132 -2.98 11.24 7.96
C LEU A 132 -2.64 10.73 9.38
N GLY A 133 -1.43 10.25 9.59
CA GLY A 133 -0.88 9.82 10.87
C GLY A 133 0.22 10.76 11.36
N SER A 134 1.48 10.46 11.00
CA SER A 134 2.67 11.12 11.56
C SER A 134 2.73 12.65 11.38
N LEU A 135 2.28 13.16 10.23
CA LEU A 135 2.22 14.60 9.99
C LEU A 135 1.21 15.32 10.91
N LEU A 136 0.22 14.59 11.41
CA LEU A 136 -0.86 15.09 12.26
C LEU A 136 -0.75 14.64 13.72
N LEU A 137 0.28 13.83 14.06
CA LEU A 137 0.45 13.18 15.37
C LEU A 137 -0.75 12.31 15.76
N ILE A 138 -1.29 11.55 14.80
CA ILE A 138 -2.35 10.57 15.03
C ILE A 138 -1.72 9.18 15.04
N ASP A 139 -1.70 8.54 16.21
CA ASP A 139 -1.14 7.21 16.50
C ASP A 139 -2.20 6.08 16.40
N ASN A 140 -3.45 6.43 16.11
CA ASN A 140 -4.53 5.46 16.02
C ASN A 140 -4.61 4.87 14.60
N LEU A 141 -4.02 3.69 14.40
CA LEU A 141 -4.02 3.00 13.10
C LEU A 141 -5.43 2.80 12.52
N ALA A 142 -6.42 2.50 13.36
CA ALA A 142 -7.80 2.33 12.91
C ALA A 142 -8.40 3.64 12.38
N ALA A 143 -8.12 4.77 13.01
CA ALA A 143 -8.54 6.09 12.54
C ALA A 143 -7.86 6.45 11.21
N VAL A 144 -6.54 6.27 11.10
CA VAL A 144 -5.77 6.56 9.89
C VAL A 144 -6.23 5.70 8.72
N THR A 145 -6.45 4.40 8.96
CA THR A 145 -7.01 3.46 7.99
C THR A 145 -8.39 3.89 7.51
N HIS A 146 -9.27 4.32 8.43
CA HIS A 146 -10.59 4.82 8.09
C HIS A 146 -10.54 6.10 7.24
N LEU A 147 -9.65 7.04 7.58
CA LEU A 147 -9.46 8.26 6.80
C LEU A 147 -8.95 7.96 5.39
N GLY A 148 -7.96 7.05 5.26
CA GLY A 148 -7.48 6.58 3.96
C GLY A 148 -8.58 5.95 3.12
N HIS A 149 -9.40 5.09 3.73
CA HIS A 149 -10.56 4.49 3.06
C HIS A 149 -11.57 5.54 2.58
N LEU A 150 -11.77 6.61 3.37
CA LEU A 150 -12.65 7.70 2.98
C LEU A 150 -12.08 8.48 1.78
N CYS A 151 -10.77 8.75 1.76
CA CYS A 151 -10.08 9.36 0.62
C CYS A 151 -10.29 8.52 -0.66
N ASP A 152 -10.07 7.20 -0.59
CA ASP A 152 -10.29 6.27 -1.70
C ASP A 152 -11.73 6.35 -2.25
N ARG A 153 -12.72 6.34 -1.35
CA ARG A 153 -14.15 6.39 -1.75
C ARG A 153 -14.56 7.72 -2.36
N LEU A 154 -13.95 8.82 -1.90
CA LEU A 154 -14.24 10.17 -2.37
C LEU A 154 -13.41 10.55 -3.61
N GLY A 155 -12.33 9.82 -3.91
CA GLY A 155 -11.38 10.15 -4.97
C GLY A 155 -10.52 11.37 -4.61
N LEU A 156 -10.03 11.40 -3.38
CA LEU A 156 -9.10 12.39 -2.86
C LEU A 156 -7.71 11.76 -2.70
N ASP A 157 -6.70 12.55 -3.00
CA ASP A 157 -5.29 12.24 -2.71
C ASP A 157 -5.00 12.55 -1.23
#